data_AF-A0A8X8Y3R3-F1
#
_entry.id   AF-A0A8X8Y3R3-F1
#
_cell.length_a   1.000
_cell.length_b   1.000
_cell.length_c   1.000
_cell.angle_alpha   90.00
_cell.angle_beta   90.00
_cell.angle_gamma   90.00
#
_symmetry.space_group_name_H-M   'P 1'
#
loop_
_entity.id
_entity.type
_entity.pdbx_description
1 polymer ?
#
loop_
_entity_poly.entity_id
_entity_poly.type
_entity_poly.pdbx_seq_one_letter_code
_entity_poly.pdbx_strand_id
1 'polypeptide(L)'
;MQASDRFNINSQLEHLQAKYVGTGHADLTRFEWAVNIHRDSYASYVGHYPVLAYFAVAENESIGRERYNFMQGEGEGKCFCHVVFLLIEKMIEMPLENVVAGES
;
A
#
# COMPACT_ATOMS: atom_id res chain seq x y z
N MET A 1 33.65 9.26 -5.98
CA MET A 1 32.89 9.11 -4.71
C MET A 1 33.62 8.08 -3.87
N GLN A 2 33.97 8.41 -2.62
CA GLN A 2 34.73 7.49 -1.76
C GLN A 2 33.82 6.35 -1.29
N ALA A 3 34.38 5.15 -1.09
CA ALA A 3 33.63 3.98 -0.64
C ALA A 3 32.94 4.20 0.72
N SER A 4 33.50 5.07 1.58
CA SER A 4 32.92 5.48 2.85
C SER A 4 31.54 6.14 2.73
N ASP A 5 31.33 6.94 1.67
CA ASP A 5 30.05 7.63 1.44
C ASP A 5 28.94 6.62 1.10
N ARG A 6 29.28 5.52 0.40
CA ARG A 6 28.35 4.45 0.03
C ARG A 6 27.89 3.65 1.25
N PHE A 7 28.79 3.35 2.19
CA PHE A 7 28.42 2.68 3.44
C PHE A 7 27.55 3.56 4.35
N ASN A 8 27.79 4.87 4.36
CA ASN A 8 26.98 5.83 5.11
C ASN A 8 25.56 5.99 4.53
N ILE A 9 25.41 5.89 3.21
CA ILE A 9 24.09 5.94 2.55
C ILE A 9 23.28 4.68 2.86
N ASN A 10 23.91 3.50 2.81
CA ASN A 10 23.22 2.23 3.08
C ASN A 10 22.74 2.13 4.53
N SER A 11 23.55 2.55 5.50
CA SER A 11 23.14 2.51 6.92
C SER A 11 21.98 3.47 7.23
N GLN A 12 21.91 4.62 6.54
CA GLN A 12 20.79 5.55 6.66
C GLN A 12 19.50 4.99 6.05
N LEU A 13 19.59 4.29 4.93
CA LEU A 13 18.43 3.64 4.30
C LEU A 13 17.89 2.51 5.16
N GLU A 14 18.74 1.66 5.71
CA GLU A 14 18.35 0.59 6.64
C GLU A 14 17.67 1.15 7.90
N HIS A 15 18.17 2.27 8.42
CA HIS A 15 17.54 2.95 9.56
C HIS A 15 16.13 3.46 9.24
N LEU A 16 15.92 4.02 8.04
CA LEU A 16 14.60 4.46 7.59
C LEU A 16 13.65 3.28 7.36
N GLN A 17 14.14 2.19 6.78
CA GLN A 17 13.38 0.95 6.58
C GLN A 17 12.92 0.33 7.90
N ALA A 18 13.75 0.38 8.95
CA ALA A 18 13.38 -0.08 10.28
C ALA A 18 12.29 0.79 10.94
N LYS A 19 12.18 2.07 10.56
CA LYS A 19 11.25 3.04 11.16
C LYS A 19 9.92 3.14 10.41
N TYR A 20 9.93 3.05 9.08
CA TYR A 20 8.76 3.25 8.23
C TYR A 20 8.47 2.00 7.41
N VAL A 21 7.44 1.27 7.81
CA VAL A 21 6.98 0.06 7.12
C VAL A 21 6.50 0.42 5.71
N GLY A 22 6.97 -0.29 4.69
CA GLY A 22 6.67 0.00 3.28
C GLY A 22 7.77 0.77 2.53
N THR A 23 8.87 1.12 3.21
CA THR A 23 10.06 1.68 2.54
C THR A 23 10.67 0.63 1.61
N GLY A 24 10.73 0.92 0.32
CA GLY A 24 11.20 -0.03 -0.70
C GLY A 24 12.72 -0.27 -0.69
N HIS A 25 13.11 -1.34 -1.37
CA HIS A 25 14.51 -1.68 -1.70
C HIS A 25 14.57 -2.28 -3.12
N ALA A 26 15.76 -2.38 -3.70
CA ALA A 26 15.95 -2.85 -5.08
C ALA A 26 15.38 -4.26 -5.33
N ASP A 27 15.35 -5.12 -4.30
CA ASP A 27 14.81 -6.48 -4.38
C ASP A 27 13.34 -6.59 -3.93
N LEU A 28 12.63 -5.47 -3.72
CA LEU A 28 11.23 -5.48 -3.30
C LEU A 28 10.36 -6.11 -4.39
N THR A 29 9.62 -7.16 -4.04
CA THR A 29 8.77 -7.84 -5.01
C THR A 29 7.52 -7.01 -5.33
N ARG A 30 6.98 -7.16 -6.55
CA ARG A 30 5.71 -6.52 -6.95
C ARG A 30 4.57 -6.85 -5.99
N PHE A 31 4.56 -8.07 -5.45
CA PHE A 31 3.57 -8.51 -4.48
C PHE A 31 3.70 -7.77 -3.14
N GLU A 32 4.91 -7.69 -2.58
CA GLU A 32 5.13 -6.97 -1.31
C GLU A 32 4.82 -5.48 -1.43
N TRP A 33 5.17 -4.89 -2.58
CA TRP A 33 4.78 -3.51 -2.89
C TRP A 33 3.26 -3.35 -2.92
N ALA A 34 2.54 -4.21 -3.65
CA ALA A 34 1.09 -4.19 -3.74
C ALA A 34 0.41 -4.33 -2.36
N VAL A 35 0.89 -5.23 -1.51
CA VAL A 35 0.38 -5.43 -0.15
C VAL A 35 0.59 -4.19 0.72
N ASN A 36 1.75 -3.53 0.61
CA ASN A 36 2.00 -2.28 1.33
C ASN A 36 1.03 -1.17 0.91
N ILE A 37 0.79 -0.99 -0.39
CA ILE A 37 -0.19 -0.02 -0.91
C ILE A 37 -1.61 -0.34 -0.43
N HIS A 38 -1.98 -1.61 -0.43
CA HIS A 38 -3.29 -2.06 0.02
C HIS A 38 -3.51 -1.75 1.51
N ARG A 39 -2.51 -2.04 2.35
CA ARG A 39 -2.53 -1.75 3.78
C ARG A 39 -2.67 -0.25 4.05
N ASP A 40 -1.92 0.58 3.34
CA ASP A 40 -1.92 2.04 3.54
C ASP A 40 -3.26 2.66 3.07
N SER A 41 -3.87 2.08 2.05
CA SER A 41 -5.22 2.44 1.60
C SER A 41 -6.28 2.14 2.68
N TYR A 42 -6.26 0.93 3.25
CA TYR A 42 -7.18 0.57 4.34
C TYR A 42 -6.97 1.40 5.61
N ALA A 43 -5.72 1.69 5.96
CA ALA A 43 -5.40 2.58 7.07
C ALA A 43 -6.03 3.98 6.85
N SER A 44 -5.98 4.49 5.61
CA SER A 44 -6.60 5.76 5.24
C SER A 44 -8.13 5.70 5.35
N TYR A 45 -8.77 4.62 4.89
CA TYR A 45 -10.23 4.49 4.96
C TYR A 45 -10.73 4.47 6.40
N VAL A 46 -10.03 3.78 7.30
CA VAL A 46 -10.39 3.74 8.73
C VAL A 46 -10.05 5.06 9.43
N GLY A 47 -8.96 5.73 9.05
CA GLY A 47 -8.53 7.01 9.63
C GLY A 47 -9.39 8.20 9.23
N HIS A 48 -9.97 8.19 8.03
CA HIS A 48 -10.80 9.27 7.50
C HIS A 48 -12.29 8.95 7.61
N TYR A 49 -12.94 9.47 8.65
CA TYR A 49 -14.38 9.29 8.90
C TYR A 49 -15.32 9.50 7.69
N PRO A 50 -15.18 10.56 6.85
CA PRO A 50 -16.09 10.73 5.71
C PRO A 50 -15.95 9.62 4.65
N VAL A 51 -14.75 9.08 4.49
CA VAL A 51 -14.47 7.98 3.57
C VAL A 51 -15.07 6.69 4.11
N LEU A 52 -14.86 6.40 5.40
CA LEU A 52 -15.50 5.26 6.06
C LEU A 52 -17.03 5.32 5.98
N ALA A 53 -17.62 6.49 6.22
CA ALA A 53 -19.07 6.68 6.16
C ALA A 53 -19.61 6.50 4.74
N TYR A 54 -18.88 6.95 3.73
CA TYR A 54 -19.22 6.71 2.32
C TYR A 54 -19.29 5.21 2.01
N PHE A 55 -18.30 4.42 2.45
CA PHE A 55 -18.31 2.96 2.25
C PHE A 55 -19.45 2.28 3.03
N ALA A 56 -19.73 2.70 4.26
CA ALA A 56 -20.83 2.15 5.05
C ALA A 56 -22.20 2.38 4.39
N VAL A 57 -22.40 3.54 3.77
CA VAL A 57 -23.63 3.82 3.01
C VAL A 57 -23.68 3.00 1.71
N ALA A 58 -22.56 2.87 1.00
CA ALA A 58 -22.49 2.13 -0.27
C ALA A 58 -22.77 0.63 -0.10
N GLU A 59 -22.22 0.02 0.95
CA GLU A 59 -22.39 -1.41 1.25
C GLU A 59 -23.61 -1.68 2.15
N ASN A 60 -24.32 -0.63 2.57
CA ASN A 60 -25.49 -0.70 3.47
C ASN A 60 -25.20 -1.48 4.78
N GLU A 61 -24.04 -1.22 5.36
CA GLU A 61 -23.57 -1.85 6.60
C GLU A 61 -23.30 -0.81 7.67
N SER A 62 -23.27 -1.25 8.94
CA SER A 62 -22.95 -0.33 10.03
C SER A 62 -21.49 0.14 9.93
N ILE A 63 -21.23 1.43 10.22
CA ILE A 63 -19.88 2.02 10.22
C ILE A 63 -18.90 1.20 11.09
N GLY A 64 -19.38 0.66 12.21
CA GLY A 64 -18.58 -0.20 13.09
C GLY A 64 -18.19 -1.52 12.44
N ARG A 65 -19.08 -2.14 11.66
CA ARG A 65 -18.78 -3.37 10.90
C ARG A 65 -17.82 -3.09 9.76
N GLU A 66 -18.00 -2.01 9.00
CA GLU A 66 -17.06 -1.61 7.96
C GLU A 66 -15.65 -1.38 8.51
N ARG A 67 -15.56 -0.67 9.64
CA ARG A 67 -14.28 -0.45 10.32
C ARG A 67 -13.60 -1.75 10.72
N TYR A 68 -14.36 -2.66 11.31
CA TYR A 68 -13.87 -3.98 11.70
C TYR A 68 -13.39 -4.76 10.47
N ASN A 69 -14.17 -4.73 9.38
CA ASN A 69 -13.83 -5.42 8.14
C ASN A 69 -12.52 -4.91 7.51
N PHE A 70 -12.32 -3.59 7.48
CA PHE A 70 -11.05 -3.01 7.02
C PHE A 70 -9.86 -3.30 7.94
N MET A 71 -10.09 -3.46 9.25
CA MET A 71 -9.04 -3.86 10.20
C MET A 71 -8.68 -5.35 10.11
N GLN A 72 -9.64 -6.21 9.77
CA GLN A 72 -9.41 -7.67 9.65
C GLN A 72 -8.78 -8.08 8.32
N GLY A 73 -8.78 -7.19 7.31
CA GLY A 73 -8.37 -7.55 5.95
C GLY A 73 -9.42 -8.35 5.18
N GLU A 74 -10.62 -8.56 5.74
CA GLU A 74 -11.73 -9.30 5.12
C GLU A 74 -12.52 -8.45 4.11
N GLY A 75 -11.88 -7.43 3.52
CA GLY A 75 -12.44 -6.57 2.47
C GLY A 75 -12.61 -7.26 1.12
N GLU A 76 -12.08 -8.47 0.96
CA GLU A 76 -11.92 -9.19 -0.31
C GLU A 76 -13.23 -9.54 -1.03
N GLY A 77 -14.40 -9.29 -0.43
CA GLY A 77 -15.71 -9.56 -1.02
C GLY A 77 -16.58 -8.33 -1.30
N LYS A 78 -16.10 -7.11 -1.05
CA LYS A 78 -16.94 -5.89 -1.13
C LYS A 78 -16.89 -5.26 -2.51
N CYS A 79 -18.07 -5.01 -3.08
CA CYS A 79 -18.28 -4.60 -4.48
C CYS A 79 -17.51 -3.30 -4.82
N PHE A 80 -17.28 -2.44 -3.83
CA PHE A 80 -16.51 -1.20 -3.99
C PHE A 80 -15.00 -1.30 -3.77
N CYS A 81 -14.52 -2.31 -3.03
CA CYS A 81 -13.07 -2.56 -2.86
C CYS A 81 -12.43 -3.08 -4.15
N HIS A 82 -13.25 -3.57 -5.08
CA HIS A 82 -12.84 -4.05 -6.39
C HIS A 82 -12.13 -2.97 -7.21
N VAL A 83 -12.43 -1.67 -7.07
CA VAL A 83 -11.73 -0.63 -7.86
C VAL A 83 -10.26 -0.48 -7.44
N VAL A 84 -9.97 -0.59 -6.14
CA VAL A 84 -8.59 -0.50 -5.61
C VAL A 84 -7.86 -1.82 -5.83
N PHE A 85 -8.55 -2.95 -5.64
CA PHE A 85 -8.03 -4.27 -5.99
C PHE A 85 -7.72 -4.38 -7.49
N LEU A 86 -8.59 -3.91 -8.38
CA LEU A 86 -8.37 -3.88 -9.83
C LEU A 86 -7.26 -2.91 -10.25
N LEU A 87 -7.08 -1.79 -9.57
CA LEU A 87 -5.94 -0.89 -9.82
C LEU A 87 -4.62 -1.55 -9.41
N ILE A 88 -4.60 -2.25 -8.29
CA ILE A 88 -3.42 -2.97 -7.80
C ILE A 88 -3.17 -4.25 -8.65
N GLU A 89 -4.20 -5.01 -9.03
CA GLU A 89 -4.11 -6.15 -9.94
C GLU A 89 -3.68 -5.72 -11.35
N LYS A 90 -4.22 -4.62 -11.89
CA LYS A 90 -3.73 -4.05 -13.16
C LYS A 90 -2.29 -3.54 -13.06
N MET A 91 -1.83 -3.12 -11.88
CA MET A 91 -0.41 -2.80 -11.66
C MET A 91 0.48 -4.06 -11.59
N ILE A 92 -0.04 -5.18 -11.09
CA ILE A 92 0.66 -6.48 -11.11
C ILE A 92 0.78 -7.00 -12.56
N GLU A 93 -0.23 -6.78 -13.40
CA GLU A 93 -0.19 -7.13 -14.83
C GLU A 93 0.58 -6.12 -15.73
N MET A 94 1.04 -4.98 -15.20
CA MET A 94 1.81 -4.04 -16.03
C MET A 94 3.15 -4.66 -16.46
N PRO A 95 3.54 -4.50 -17.76
CA PRO A 95 4.83 -4.95 -18.26
C PRO A 95 5.98 -4.23 -17.53
N LEU A 96 7.06 -4.96 -17.27
CA LEU A 96 8.21 -4.56 -16.43
C LEU A 96 8.91 -3.25 -16.86
N GLU A 97 8.60 -2.73 -18.06
CA GLU A 97 9.23 -1.54 -18.65
C GLU A 97 8.82 -0.22 -17.97
N ASN A 98 7.71 -0.18 -17.21
CA ASN A 98 7.20 1.08 -16.64
C ASN A 98 7.49 1.28 -15.14
N VAL A 99 8.16 0.34 -14.47
CA VAL A 99 8.54 0.48 -13.05
C VAL A 99 9.86 1.26 -12.90
N VAL A 100 10.70 1.31 -13.94
CA VAL A 100 11.99 2.04 -13.97
C VAL A 100 11.86 3.32 -14.82
N ALA A 101 10.81 4.12 -14.61
CA ALA A 101 10.75 5.49 -15.13
C ALA A 101 11.19 6.46 -14.03
N GLY A 102 12.45 6.34 -13.62
CA GLY A 102 13.05 7.14 -12.55
C GLY A 102 14.57 7.02 -12.50
N GLU A 103 15.22 6.78 -13.64
CA GLU A 103 16.67 6.97 -13.76
C GLU A 103 16.93 8.35 -14.40
N SER A 104 17.37 9.30 -13.57
CA SER A 104 18.13 10.48 -13.98
C SER A 104 19.13 10.82 -12.88
#